data_AF-A0A530QTF7-F1
#
_entry.id   AF-A0A530QTF7-F1
#
_cell.length_a   1.000
_cell.length_b   1.000
_cell.length_c   1.000
_cell.angle_alpha   90.00
_cell.angle_beta   90.00
_cell.angle_gamma   90.00
#
_symmetry.space_group_name_H-M   'P 1'
#
loop_
_entity.id
_entity.type
_entity.pdbx_description
1 polymer ?
#
loop_
_entity_poly.entity_id
_entity_poly.type
_entity_poly.pdbx_seq_one_letter_code
_entity_poly.pdbx_strand_id
1 'polypeptide(L)'
;PEEWRGHYDPSQVPKDLQVYVDALLWAEACVFCFPTWWSGMPAILKGYFDRVWRPGIAYEVPPDDGLIKPSLLNIRRMGVVTTCGSPWWYTQLYMQNPGKKVLLRGLKTMCGRGVRHLYLSRYSVHSISDEKREMFAREVERRFDTF
;
A
#
# COMPACT_ATOMS: atom_id res chain seq x y z
N PRO A 1 23.76 -6.31 -11.55
CA PRO A 1 23.30 -7.40 -10.64
C PRO A 1 22.12 -8.15 -11.27
N GLU A 2 22.06 -9.47 -11.15
CA GLU A 2 20.96 -10.29 -11.73
C GLU A 2 19.57 -9.84 -11.29
N GLU A 3 19.44 -9.30 -10.08
CA GLU A 3 18.17 -8.89 -9.47
C GLU A 3 17.41 -7.78 -10.22
N TRP A 4 18.10 -7.01 -11.05
CA TRP A 4 17.51 -5.91 -11.83
C TRP A 4 17.14 -6.31 -13.27
N ARG A 5 17.65 -7.46 -13.76
CA ARG A 5 17.42 -7.88 -15.14
C ARG A 5 15.94 -8.20 -15.34
N GLY A 6 15.36 -7.62 -16.39
CA GLY A 6 13.93 -7.78 -16.70
C GLY A 6 12.97 -6.99 -15.81
N HIS A 7 13.45 -6.18 -14.85
CA HIS A 7 12.54 -5.41 -13.99
C HIS A 7 11.74 -4.36 -14.76
N TYR A 8 12.37 -3.75 -15.75
CA TYR A 8 11.77 -2.75 -16.63
C TYR A 8 11.10 -3.35 -17.88
N ASP A 9 11.14 -4.68 -18.06
CA ASP A 9 10.51 -5.36 -19.19
C ASP A 9 9.20 -6.03 -18.72
N PRO A 10 8.03 -5.49 -19.11
CA PRO A 10 6.73 -6.06 -18.72
C PRO A 10 6.50 -7.49 -19.24
N SER A 11 7.22 -7.91 -20.29
CA SER A 11 7.13 -9.28 -20.82
C SER A 11 7.86 -10.32 -19.96
N GLN A 12 8.68 -9.88 -19.00
CA GLN A 12 9.51 -10.73 -18.14
C GLN A 12 8.97 -10.84 -16.71
N VAL A 13 7.65 -10.72 -16.53
CA VAL A 13 7.03 -11.00 -15.23
C VAL A 13 7.16 -12.49 -14.90
N PRO A 14 7.73 -12.85 -13.74
CA PRO A 14 7.75 -14.23 -13.27
C PRO A 14 6.35 -14.84 -13.22
N LYS A 15 6.18 -16.08 -13.71
CA LYS A 15 4.88 -16.74 -13.82
C LYS A 15 4.13 -16.85 -12.49
N ASP A 16 4.86 -17.01 -11.37
CA ASP A 16 4.30 -17.05 -10.01
C ASP A 16 3.67 -15.72 -9.59
N LEU A 17 4.06 -14.61 -10.23
CA LEU A 17 3.52 -13.29 -9.95
C LEU A 17 2.35 -12.88 -10.84
N GLN A 18 2.11 -13.59 -11.93
CA GLN A 18 1.11 -13.20 -12.92
C GLN A 18 -0.29 -13.10 -12.29
N VAL A 19 -0.64 -14.01 -11.38
CA VAL A 19 -1.91 -13.97 -10.64
C VAL A 19 -2.14 -12.64 -9.90
N TYR A 20 -1.07 -12.06 -9.35
CA TYR A 20 -1.14 -10.78 -8.65
C TYR A 20 -1.23 -9.60 -9.60
N VAL A 21 -0.53 -9.66 -10.74
CA VAL A 21 -0.61 -8.66 -11.80
C VAL A 21 -2.02 -8.63 -12.37
N ASP A 22 -2.58 -9.78 -12.71
CA ASP A 22 -3.92 -9.90 -13.28
C ASP A 22 -4.98 -9.37 -12.30
N ALA A 23 -4.87 -9.74 -11.02
CA ALA A 23 -5.74 -9.21 -9.97
C ALA A 23 -5.63 -7.69 -9.84
N LEU A 24 -4.41 -7.14 -9.90
CA LEU A 24 -4.16 -5.71 -9.81
C LEU A 24 -4.73 -4.93 -11.01
N LEU A 25 -4.63 -5.48 -12.22
CA LEU A 25 -5.16 -4.87 -13.43
C LEU A 25 -6.68 -4.99 -13.53
N TRP A 26 -7.27 -6.04 -12.95
CA TRP A 26 -8.72 -6.22 -12.89
C TRP A 26 -9.39 -5.36 -11.80
N ALA A 27 -8.74 -5.18 -10.66
CA ALA A 27 -9.35 -4.54 -9.49
C ALA A 27 -9.74 -3.07 -9.74
N GLU A 28 -10.75 -2.57 -9.02
CA GLU A 28 -11.07 -1.14 -8.94
C GLU A 28 -10.70 -0.53 -7.58
N ALA A 29 -10.33 -1.38 -6.62
CA ALA A 29 -9.98 -0.99 -5.26
C ALA A 29 -8.88 -1.91 -4.70
N CYS A 30 -7.96 -1.32 -3.94
CA CYS A 30 -6.93 -2.06 -3.21
C CYS A 30 -7.10 -1.83 -1.71
N VAL A 31 -7.05 -2.90 -0.91
CA VAL A 31 -7.09 -2.83 0.55
C VAL A 31 -5.89 -3.55 1.14
N PHE A 32 -5.08 -2.86 1.93
CA PHE A 32 -3.89 -3.42 2.58
C PHE A 32 -4.11 -3.51 4.08
N CYS A 33 -4.17 -4.74 4.61
CA CYS A 33 -4.30 -5.02 6.04
C CYS A 33 -3.01 -5.69 6.56
N PHE A 34 -2.26 -5.03 7.44
CA PHE A 34 -0.96 -5.55 7.90
C PHE A 34 -0.51 -4.93 9.24
N PRO A 35 0.31 -5.63 10.04
CA PRO A 35 0.97 -5.02 11.20
C PRO A 35 2.10 -4.07 10.76
N THR A 36 2.20 -2.90 11.38
CA THR A 36 3.31 -1.97 11.14
C THR A 36 4.60 -2.50 11.76
N TRP A 37 5.61 -2.75 10.93
CA TRP A 37 6.96 -3.17 11.35
C TRP A 37 7.99 -2.16 10.83
N TRP A 38 8.96 -1.79 11.69
CA TRP A 38 9.95 -0.76 11.36
C TRP A 38 9.34 0.52 10.77
N SER A 39 8.20 0.93 11.33
CA SER A 39 7.43 2.11 10.91
C SER A 39 6.90 2.07 9.47
N GLY A 40 6.87 0.88 8.87
CA GLY A 40 6.34 0.64 7.53
C GLY A 40 5.61 -0.70 7.44
N MET A 41 5.49 -1.18 6.20
CA MET A 41 4.89 -2.47 5.88
C MET A 41 5.88 -3.63 6.12
N PRO A 42 5.39 -4.85 6.40
CA PRO A 42 6.22 -6.04 6.46
C PRO A 42 6.96 -6.31 5.14
N ALA A 43 8.09 -7.01 5.22
CA ALA A 43 8.95 -7.30 4.07
C ALA A 43 8.19 -8.01 2.92
N ILE A 44 7.27 -8.93 3.24
CA ILE A 44 6.45 -9.61 2.24
C ILE A 44 5.58 -8.64 1.43
N LEU A 45 4.98 -7.65 2.09
CA LEU A 45 4.15 -6.65 1.42
C LEU A 45 5.02 -5.65 0.65
N LYS A 46 6.18 -5.27 1.19
CA LYS A 46 7.14 -4.46 0.44
C LYS A 46 7.62 -5.18 -0.82
N GLY A 47 7.93 -6.47 -0.72
CA GLY A 47 8.31 -7.31 -1.85
C GLY A 47 7.21 -7.46 -2.89
N TYR A 48 5.94 -7.51 -2.47
CA TYR A 48 4.80 -7.43 -3.40
C TYR A 48 4.84 -6.14 -4.22
N PHE A 49 5.00 -4.96 -3.59
CA PHE A 49 5.12 -3.72 -4.34
C PHE A 49 6.33 -3.72 -5.27
N ASP A 50 7.49 -4.17 -4.80
CA ASP A 50 8.73 -4.15 -5.60
C ASP A 50 8.68 -5.08 -6.83
N ARG A 51 7.94 -6.21 -6.72
CA ARG A 51 7.87 -7.24 -7.75
C ARG A 51 6.63 -7.17 -8.63
N VAL A 52 5.52 -6.61 -8.14
CA VAL A 52 4.24 -6.54 -8.87
C VAL A 52 3.96 -5.11 -9.38
N TRP A 53 4.30 -4.08 -8.60
CA TRP A 53 4.09 -2.68 -9.01
C TRP A 53 5.30 -2.16 -9.80
N ARG A 54 5.49 -2.72 -11.00
CA ARG A 54 6.67 -2.49 -11.84
C ARG A 54 6.41 -1.53 -13.00
N PRO A 55 7.47 -1.05 -13.69
CA PRO A 55 7.34 -0.34 -14.96
C PRO A 55 6.50 -1.11 -15.99
N GLY A 56 5.64 -0.40 -16.73
CA GLY A 56 4.70 -0.94 -17.70
C GLY A 56 3.49 -1.68 -17.12
N ILE A 57 3.43 -1.85 -15.80
CA ILE A 57 2.25 -2.39 -15.09
C ILE A 57 1.64 -1.30 -14.23
N ALA A 58 2.40 -0.81 -13.23
CA ALA A 58 1.90 0.18 -12.29
C ALA A 58 2.20 1.61 -12.71
N TYR A 59 3.26 1.81 -13.47
CA TYR A 59 3.69 3.12 -13.94
C TYR A 59 4.54 3.04 -15.20
N GLU A 60 4.67 4.15 -15.90
CA GLU A 60 5.60 4.31 -17.02
C GLU A 60 6.77 5.21 -16.61
N VAL A 61 7.97 4.84 -17.07
CA VAL A 61 9.19 5.63 -16.90
C VAL A 61 9.43 6.41 -18.18
N PRO A 62 9.37 7.75 -18.16
CA PRO A 62 9.65 8.56 -19.34
C PRO A 62 11.12 8.42 -19.78
N PRO A 63 11.40 8.48 -21.10
CA PRO A 63 12.76 8.38 -21.63
C PRO A 63 13.64 9.62 -21.37
N ASP A 64 13.03 10.74 -20.96
CA ASP A 64 13.63 12.07 -20.82
C ASP A 64 13.82 12.51 -19.35
N ASP A 65 13.97 11.55 -18.42
CA ASP A 65 14.00 11.79 -16.96
C ASP A 65 12.77 12.56 -16.42
N GLY A 66 11.68 12.57 -17.19
CA GLY A 66 10.40 13.15 -16.79
C GLY A 66 9.77 12.44 -15.59
N LEU A 67 8.73 13.05 -15.01
CA LEU A 67 8.00 12.46 -13.90
C LEU A 67 7.33 11.14 -14.30
N ILE A 68 7.48 10.14 -13.43
CA ILE A 68 6.80 8.85 -13.55
C ILE A 68 5.29 9.05 -13.77
N LYS A 69 4.74 8.38 -14.78
CA LYS A 69 3.32 8.45 -15.12
C LYS A 69 2.58 7.25 -14.52
N PRO A 70 1.44 7.44 -13.85
CA PRO A 70 0.66 6.34 -13.31
C PRO A 70 0.04 5.48 -14.42
N SER A 71 0.01 4.17 -14.22
CA SER A 71 -0.66 3.22 -15.14
C SER A 71 -1.83 2.48 -14.48
N LEU A 72 -1.94 2.47 -13.15
CA LEU A 72 -3.08 1.86 -12.41
C LEU A 72 -4.32 2.76 -12.39
N LEU A 73 -4.81 3.14 -13.57
CA LEU A 73 -5.93 4.08 -13.73
C LEU A 73 -7.29 3.44 -13.40
N ASN A 74 -7.34 2.10 -13.40
CA ASN A 74 -8.48 1.30 -12.95
C ASN A 74 -8.75 1.45 -11.44
N ILE A 75 -7.71 1.68 -10.64
CA ILE A 75 -7.83 1.78 -9.19
C ILE A 75 -8.43 3.13 -8.80
N ARG A 76 -9.65 3.11 -8.24
CA ARG A 76 -10.39 4.28 -7.77
C ARG A 76 -10.34 4.44 -6.25
N ARG A 77 -10.06 3.36 -5.51
CA ARG A 77 -10.05 3.33 -4.04
C ARG A 77 -8.82 2.64 -3.46
N MET A 78 -8.22 3.21 -2.42
CA MET A 78 -7.10 2.62 -1.67
C MET A 78 -7.34 2.65 -0.15
N GLY A 79 -7.60 1.49 0.45
CA GLY A 79 -7.76 1.32 1.88
C GLY A 79 -6.51 0.78 2.56
N VAL A 80 -6.22 1.24 3.77
CA VAL A 80 -5.16 0.71 4.62
C VAL A 80 -5.70 0.52 6.03
N VAL A 81 -5.49 -0.66 6.59
CA VAL A 81 -5.76 -0.99 7.99
C VAL A 81 -4.48 -1.53 8.60
N THR A 82 -3.96 -0.88 9.63
CA THR A 82 -2.73 -1.32 10.26
C THR A 82 -2.78 -1.28 11.78
N THR A 83 -1.89 -2.02 12.41
CA THR A 83 -1.73 -2.08 13.87
C THR A 83 -0.27 -1.82 14.21
N CYS A 84 -0.01 -0.91 15.15
CA CYS A 84 1.32 -0.48 15.56
C CYS A 84 1.51 -0.65 17.07
N GLY A 85 2.65 -1.22 17.47
CA GLY A 85 3.03 -1.36 18.89
C GLY A 85 3.34 -0.02 19.56
N SER A 86 3.81 0.96 18.80
CA SER A 86 4.19 2.28 19.33
C SER A 86 2.98 3.15 19.66
N PRO A 87 3.13 4.11 20.60
CA PRO A 87 2.11 5.10 20.91
C PRO A 87 1.80 6.03 19.73
N TRP A 88 0.56 6.52 19.67
CA TRP A 88 0.08 7.43 18.61
C TRP A 88 0.96 8.65 18.43
N TRP A 89 1.34 9.34 19.51
CA TRP A 89 2.13 10.59 19.42
C TRP A 89 3.51 10.34 18.80
N TYR A 90 4.14 9.20 19.12
CA TYR A 90 5.45 8.86 18.61
C TYR A 90 5.37 8.59 17.11
N THR A 91 4.43 7.74 16.69
CA THR A 91 4.26 7.42 15.27
C THR A 91 3.77 8.61 14.45
N GLN A 92 2.82 9.40 14.97
CA GLN A 92 2.21 10.50 14.22
C GLN A 92 3.04 11.78 14.21
N LEU A 93 3.58 12.19 15.35
CA LEU A 93 4.21 13.49 15.50
C LEU A 93 5.73 13.38 15.32
N TYR A 94 6.38 12.52 16.12
CA TYR A 94 7.84 12.37 16.07
C TYR A 94 8.31 11.75 14.75
N MET A 95 7.76 10.59 14.38
CA MET A 95 8.12 9.91 13.12
C MET A 95 7.40 10.48 11.90
N GLN A 96 6.43 11.38 12.11
CA GLN A 96 5.63 11.98 11.04
C GLN A 96 4.91 10.95 10.13
N ASN A 97 4.50 9.82 10.70
CA ASN A 97 3.73 8.75 10.06
C ASN A 97 4.32 8.25 8.71
N PRO A 98 5.50 7.62 8.74
CA PRO A 98 6.24 7.29 7.51
C PRO A 98 5.51 6.24 6.66
N GLY A 99 4.93 5.20 7.27
CA GLY A 99 4.11 4.20 6.55
C GLY A 99 2.95 4.83 5.77
N LYS A 100 2.22 5.77 6.39
CA LYS A 100 1.15 6.51 5.70
C LYS A 100 1.68 7.35 4.54
N LYS A 101 2.84 7.99 4.70
CA LYS A 101 3.47 8.78 3.63
C LYS A 101 3.89 7.89 2.46
N VAL A 102 4.55 6.76 2.71
CA VAL A 102 4.95 5.81 1.66
C VAL A 102 3.73 5.31 0.89
N LEU A 103 2.67 4.90 1.57
CA LEU A 103 1.47 4.38 0.91
C LEU A 103 0.67 5.47 0.18
N LEU A 104 0.36 6.59 0.85
CA LEU A 104 -0.59 7.57 0.31
C LEU A 104 0.04 8.72 -0.49
N ARG A 105 1.33 9.00 -0.29
CA ARG A 105 2.08 10.01 -1.06
C ARG A 105 3.09 9.41 -2.03
N GLY A 106 3.53 8.18 -1.78
CA GLY A 106 4.31 7.39 -2.73
C GLY A 106 3.40 6.51 -3.58
N LEU A 107 3.05 5.32 -3.10
CA LEU A 107 2.42 4.28 -3.91
C LEU A 107 1.09 4.70 -4.55
N LYS A 108 0.22 5.41 -3.83
CA LYS A 108 -1.06 5.89 -4.37
C LYS A 108 -0.89 6.77 -5.62
N THR A 109 0.25 7.43 -5.83
CA THR A 109 0.46 8.27 -7.02
C THR A 109 0.66 7.47 -8.29
N MET A 110 0.87 6.14 -8.18
CA MET A 110 0.87 5.21 -9.31
C MET A 110 -0.55 4.89 -9.81
N CYS A 111 -1.57 5.28 -9.04
CA CYS A 111 -2.98 5.12 -9.38
C CYS A 111 -3.55 6.38 -10.04
N GLY A 112 -4.79 6.29 -10.54
CA GLY A 112 -5.49 7.41 -11.18
C GLY A 112 -5.62 8.67 -10.32
N ARG A 113 -5.87 9.81 -10.96
CA ARG A 113 -6.13 11.08 -10.25
C ARG A 113 -7.43 10.95 -9.45
N GLY A 114 -7.43 11.47 -8.21
CA GLY A 114 -8.63 11.50 -7.38
C GLY A 114 -8.95 10.20 -6.63
N VAL A 115 -8.01 9.24 -6.54
CA VAL A 115 -8.19 8.01 -5.75
C VAL A 115 -8.65 8.34 -4.32
N ARG A 116 -9.85 7.86 -3.99
CA ARG A 116 -10.38 7.94 -2.63
C ARG A 116 -9.55 7.01 -1.75
N HIS A 117 -9.14 7.48 -0.59
CA HIS A 117 -8.30 6.67 0.29
C HIS A 117 -8.77 6.70 1.73
N LEU A 118 -8.50 5.60 2.44
CA LEU A 118 -8.79 5.41 3.85
C LEU A 118 -7.53 4.84 4.51
N TYR A 119 -7.14 5.39 5.66
CA TYR A 119 -6.01 4.90 6.44
C TYR A 119 -6.42 4.83 7.90
N LEU A 120 -6.55 3.62 8.42
CA LEU A 120 -6.89 3.32 9.80
C LEU A 120 -5.69 2.66 10.45
N SER A 121 -5.33 3.12 11.65
CA SER A 121 -4.23 2.56 12.40
C SER A 121 -4.57 2.50 13.88
N ARG A 122 -4.39 1.32 14.47
CA ARG A 122 -4.48 1.13 15.92
C ARG A 122 -3.10 1.16 16.55
N TYR A 123 -2.93 1.97 17.59
CA TYR A 123 -1.65 2.17 18.29
C TYR A 123 -1.65 1.47 19.64
N SER A 124 -0.45 1.31 20.22
CA SER A 124 -0.22 0.69 21.53
C SER A 124 -0.87 -0.71 21.63
N VAL A 125 -0.72 -1.54 20.59
CA VAL A 125 -1.42 -2.84 20.54
C VAL A 125 -0.93 -3.88 21.55
N HIS A 126 0.22 -3.68 22.19
CA HIS A 126 0.71 -4.58 23.23
C HIS A 126 -0.12 -4.55 24.52
N SER A 127 -0.75 -3.41 24.83
CA SER A 127 -1.53 -3.20 26.07
C SER A 127 -3.01 -2.93 25.80
N ILE A 128 -3.51 -3.35 24.64
CA ILE A 128 -4.90 -3.12 24.23
C ILE A 128 -5.85 -4.16 24.83
N SER A 129 -6.90 -3.69 25.49
CA SER A 129 -8.01 -4.52 25.99
C SER A 129 -8.86 -5.08 24.85
N ASP A 130 -9.56 -6.18 25.08
CA ASP A 130 -10.43 -6.82 24.09
C ASP A 130 -11.56 -5.89 23.62
N GLU A 131 -12.17 -5.15 24.55
CA GLU A 131 -13.15 -4.10 24.23
C GLU A 131 -12.60 -3.10 23.20
N LYS A 132 -11.38 -2.61 23.38
CA LYS A 132 -10.75 -1.66 22.45
C LYS A 132 -10.38 -2.31 21.11
N ARG A 133 -10.10 -3.62 21.09
CA ARG A 133 -9.90 -4.39 19.85
C ARG A 133 -11.20 -4.46 19.06
N GLU A 134 -12.31 -4.81 19.73
CA GLU A 134 -13.63 -4.86 19.10
C GLU A 134 -14.10 -3.50 18.60
N MET A 135 -13.90 -2.44 19.39
CA MET A 135 -14.20 -1.07 18.95
C MET A 135 -13.45 -0.70 17.68
N PHE A 136 -12.16 -1.07 17.58
CA PHE A 136 -11.39 -0.82 16.37
C PHE A 136 -11.89 -1.66 15.18
N ALA A 137 -12.26 -2.92 15.39
CA ALA A 137 -12.86 -3.76 14.35
C ALA A 137 -14.17 -3.14 13.81
N ARG A 138 -15.07 -2.72 14.71
CA ARG A 138 -16.32 -2.02 14.34
C ARG A 138 -16.06 -0.69 13.65
N GLU A 139 -15.03 0.05 14.05
CA GLU A 139 -14.61 1.26 13.35
C GLU A 139 -14.18 0.93 11.93
N VAL A 140 -13.37 -0.12 11.72
CA VAL A 140 -12.96 -0.55 10.38
C VAL A 140 -14.19 -0.88 9.53
N GLU A 141 -15.09 -1.75 10.00
CA GLU A 141 -16.32 -2.12 9.28
C GLU A 141 -17.11 -0.88 8.86
N ARG A 142 -17.48 -0.03 9.82
CA ARG A 142 -18.27 1.20 9.56
C ARG A 142 -17.60 2.15 8.57
N ARG A 143 -16.27 2.27 8.64
CA ARG A 143 -15.52 3.15 7.74
C ARG A 143 -15.47 2.59 6.33
N PHE A 144 -15.38 1.26 6.18
CA PHE A 144 -15.36 0.59 4.88
C PHE A 144 -16.74 0.51 4.22
N ASP A 145 -17.84 0.44 4.99
CA ASP A 145 -19.22 0.48 4.44
C ASP A 145 -19.52 1.76 3.65
N THR A 146 -18.86 2.86 4.03
CA THR A 146 -19.05 4.17 3.41
C THR A 146 -17.91 4.56 2.47
N PHE A 147 -16.95 3.65 2.21
CA PHE A 147 -15.68 3.91 1.52
C PHE A 147 -15.69 3.62 0.01
#